data_AF-A0A0L6WF86-F1
#
_entry.id   AF-A0A0L6WF86-F1
#
_cell.length_a   1.000
_cell.length_b   1.000
_cell.length_c   1.000
_cell.angle_alpha   90.00
_cell.angle_beta   90.00
_cell.angle_gamma   90.00
#
_symmetry.space_group_name_H-M   'P 1'
#
loop_
_entity.id
_entity.type
_entity.pdbx_description
1 polymer ?
#
loop_
_entity_poly.entity_id
_entity_poly.type
_entity_poly.pdbx_seq_one_letter_code
_entity_poly.pdbx_strand_id
1 'polypeptide(L)'
;MHPSLRVLSSRAHQPLIKFLGKRTFPNTPSVPHAHPAAPAEIKSQFSQFLKKIEASVKTSTPASTALLKDFWEAPERLWKQDIEEAEIEAIMVSFWVFHRRLSSLMMSLELPDRRRVLALIGSTYNCSSYYYRIPKPQFCVKKRVEDQTVY
;
A
#
# COMPACT_ATOMS: atom_id res chain seq x y z
N MET A 1 -8.06 -1.53 53.54
CA MET A 1 -8.29 -1.49 52.08
C MET A 1 -9.13 -0.26 51.76
N HIS A 2 -8.62 0.72 51.03
CA HIS A 2 -9.40 1.92 50.66
C HIS A 2 -10.20 1.66 49.36
N PRO A 3 -11.54 1.57 49.42
CA PRO A 3 -12.37 1.25 48.26
C PRO A 3 -12.42 2.38 47.21
N SER A 4 -12.12 3.62 47.59
CA SER A 4 -12.14 4.80 46.72
C SER A 4 -11.08 4.77 45.61
N LEU A 5 -9.91 4.17 45.85
CA LEU A 5 -8.84 4.10 44.85
C LEU A 5 -9.13 3.10 43.72
N ARG A 6 -9.97 2.08 43.96
CA ARG A 6 -10.39 1.13 42.91
C ARG A 6 -11.38 1.72 41.90
N VAL A 7 -12.24 2.64 42.35
CA VAL A 7 -13.29 3.24 41.49
C VAL A 7 -12.71 4.26 40.51
N LEU A 8 -11.61 4.94 40.88
CA LEU A 8 -10.94 5.90 39.99
C LEU A 8 -10.05 5.21 38.93
N SER A 9 -9.53 4.02 39.24
CA SER A 9 -8.71 3.23 38.31
C SER A 9 -9.52 2.68 37.12
N SER A 10 -10.79 2.30 37.32
CA SER A 10 -11.63 1.75 36.24
C SER A 10 -12.03 2.76 35.16
N ARG A 11 -12.00 4.07 35.47
CA ARG A 11 -12.22 5.15 34.50
C ARG A 11 -10.93 5.70 33.88
N ALA A 12 -9.79 5.60 34.56
CA ALA A 12 -8.52 6.14 34.07
C ALA A 12 -7.83 5.24 33.02
N HIS A 13 -8.14 3.94 32.98
CA HIS A 13 -7.45 2.97 32.11
C HIS A 13 -8.29 2.45 30.93
N GLN A 14 -9.40 3.11 30.58
CA GLN A 14 -10.11 2.73 29.35
C GLN A 14 -9.33 3.23 28.13
N PRO A 15 -8.81 2.35 27.26
CA PRO A 15 -8.14 2.80 26.04
C PRO A 15 -9.15 3.51 25.13
N LEU A 16 -8.78 4.71 24.65
CA LEU A 16 -9.60 5.49 23.71
C LEU A 16 -9.83 4.75 22.38
N ILE A 17 -8.99 3.76 22.08
CA ILE A 17 -9.10 2.91 20.91
C ILE A 17 -9.89 1.66 21.29
N LYS A 18 -11.14 1.61 20.83
CA LYS A 18 -11.98 0.41 20.92
C LYS A 18 -11.77 -0.42 19.67
N PHE A 19 -11.16 -1.60 19.83
CA PHE A 19 -11.07 -2.56 18.74
C PHE A 19 -12.47 -3.03 18.37
N LEU A 20 -12.95 -2.66 17.18
CA LEU A 20 -14.32 -2.92 16.67
C LEU A 20 -14.61 -4.42 16.39
N GLY A 21 -13.94 -5.35 17.06
CA GLY A 21 -14.06 -6.79 16.81
C GLY A 21 -13.50 -7.22 15.46
N LYS A 22 -13.81 -8.47 15.06
CA LYS A 22 -13.45 -9.01 13.74
C LYS A 22 -14.33 -8.33 12.68
N ARG A 23 -13.74 -7.43 11.88
CA ARG A 23 -14.42 -6.84 10.71
C ARG A 23 -14.74 -7.94 9.71
N THR A 24 -16.01 -8.28 9.56
CA THR A 24 -16.49 -9.15 8.48
C THR A 24 -16.64 -8.29 7.23
N PHE A 25 -15.69 -8.40 6.30
CA PHE A 25 -15.87 -7.82 4.98
C PHE A 25 -16.95 -8.63 4.25
N PRO A 26 -17.91 -7.98 3.57
CA PRO A 26 -18.86 -8.71 2.73
C PRO A 26 -18.06 -9.46 1.64
N ASN A 27 -18.18 -10.79 1.61
CA ASN A 27 -17.50 -11.65 0.64
C ASN A 27 -18.09 -11.52 -0.78
N THR A 28 -19.21 -10.81 -0.93
CA THR A 28 -19.83 -10.57 -2.23
C THR A 28 -19.15 -9.38 -2.90
N PRO A 29 -18.63 -9.54 -4.13
CA PRO A 29 -18.08 -8.41 -4.88
C PRO A 29 -19.16 -7.35 -5.08
N SER A 30 -18.80 -6.08 -4.87
CA SER A 30 -19.72 -4.96 -5.08
C SER A 30 -20.16 -4.92 -6.54
N VAL A 31 -21.47 -4.82 -6.78
CA VAL A 31 -22.01 -4.61 -8.13
C VAL A 31 -21.46 -3.28 -8.67
N PRO A 32 -20.90 -3.25 -9.89
CA PRO A 32 -20.45 -2.00 -10.51
C PRO A 32 -21.63 -1.04 -10.67
N HIS A 33 -21.52 0.17 -10.15
CA HIS A 33 -22.55 1.21 -10.25
C HIS A 33 -21.92 2.57 -10.43
N ALA A 34 -22.67 3.51 -11.03
CA ALA A 34 -22.21 4.87 -11.20
C ALA A 34 -22.07 5.58 -9.83
N HIS A 35 -21.01 6.37 -9.66
CA HIS A 35 -20.77 7.10 -8.42
C HIS A 35 -21.90 8.11 -8.14
N PRO A 36 -22.42 8.23 -6.90
CA PRO A 36 -23.54 9.12 -6.59
C PRO A 36 -23.21 10.60 -6.85
N ALA A 37 -21.95 11.00 -6.68
CA ALA A 37 -21.50 12.36 -6.99
C ALA A 37 -21.02 12.57 -8.45
N ALA A 38 -21.19 11.58 -9.33
CA ALA A 38 -20.81 11.76 -10.73
C ALA A 38 -21.73 12.77 -11.44
N PRO A 39 -21.20 13.56 -12.40
CA PRO A 39 -21.99 14.36 -13.33
C PRO A 39 -23.09 13.53 -14.01
N ALA A 40 -24.23 14.17 -14.32
CA ALA A 40 -25.39 13.49 -14.89
C ALA A 40 -25.09 12.79 -16.23
N GLU A 41 -24.20 13.38 -17.04
CA GLU A 41 -23.76 12.85 -18.33
C GLU A 41 -23.05 11.49 -18.18
N ILE A 42 -22.19 11.35 -17.17
CA ILE A 42 -21.42 10.12 -16.96
C ILE A 42 -22.33 9.02 -16.38
N LYS A 43 -23.32 9.40 -15.57
CA LYS A 43 -24.31 8.46 -15.02
C LYS A 43 -25.14 7.79 -16.11
N SER A 44 -25.58 8.54 -17.12
CA SER A 44 -26.40 7.99 -18.21
C SER A 44 -25.60 7.08 -19.14
N GLN A 45 -24.31 7.35 -19.33
CA GLN A 45 -23.42 6.55 -20.18
C GLN A 45 -22.85 5.29 -19.49
N PHE A 46 -22.99 5.15 -18.17
CA PHE A 46 -22.39 4.05 -17.38
C PHE A 46 -22.72 2.65 -17.95
N SER A 47 -23.96 2.41 -18.36
CA SER A 47 -24.36 1.13 -18.94
C SER A 47 -23.68 0.81 -20.27
N GLN A 48 -23.34 1.83 -21.06
CA GLN A 48 -22.63 1.65 -22.33
C GLN A 48 -21.17 1.27 -22.07
N PHE A 49 -20.55 1.84 -21.03
CA PHE A 49 -19.21 1.45 -20.59
C PHE A 49 -19.15 -0.02 -20.16
N LEU A 50 -20.12 -0.49 -19.37
CA LEU A 50 -20.18 -1.90 -18.97
C LEU A 50 -20.26 -2.84 -20.18
N LYS A 51 -21.14 -2.54 -21.15
CA LYS A 51 -21.26 -3.32 -22.39
C LYS A 51 -19.96 -3.32 -23.21
N LYS A 52 -19.25 -2.19 -23.26
CA LYS A 52 -17.97 -2.09 -23.97
C LYS A 52 -16.89 -2.94 -23.31
N ILE A 53 -16.81 -2.95 -21.98
CA ILE A 53 -15.88 -3.79 -21.23
C ILE A 53 -16.18 -5.27 -21.48
N GLU A 54 -17.44 -5.68 -21.35
CA GLU A 54 -17.85 -7.07 -21.59
C GLU A 54 -17.60 -7.51 -23.04
N ALA A 55 -17.84 -6.64 -24.02
CA ALA A 55 -17.54 -6.91 -25.42
C ALA A 55 -16.03 -7.02 -25.69
N SER A 56 -15.21 -6.19 -25.05
CA SER A 56 -13.74 -6.26 -25.17
C SER A 56 -13.18 -7.57 -24.61
N VAL A 57 -13.77 -8.11 -23.54
CA VAL A 57 -13.36 -9.40 -22.94
C VAL A 57 -13.71 -10.59 -23.85
N LYS A 58 -14.74 -10.47 -24.68
CA LYS A 58 -15.19 -11.57 -25.56
C LYS A 58 -14.41 -11.66 -26.88
N THR A 59 -13.77 -10.59 -27.32
CA THR A 59 -13.08 -10.52 -28.63
C THR A 59 -11.61 -10.90 -28.56
N SER A 60 -11.02 -11.06 -27.37
CA SER A 60 -9.70 -11.68 -27.25
C SER A 60 -9.80 -13.20 -27.47
N THR A 61 -9.39 -13.65 -28.66
CA THR A 61 -9.08 -15.05 -28.94
C THR A 61 -8.11 -15.62 -27.90
N PRO A 62 -8.20 -16.91 -27.56
CA PRO A 62 -7.44 -17.53 -26.47
C PRO A 62 -5.99 -17.81 -26.90
N ALA A 63 -5.22 -16.77 -27.18
CA ALA A 63 -3.78 -16.88 -27.26
C ALA A 63 -3.19 -16.55 -25.88
N SER A 64 -3.29 -17.50 -24.95
CA SER A 64 -2.49 -17.59 -23.71
C SER A 64 -2.51 -16.43 -22.71
N THR A 65 -3.32 -15.38 -22.88
CA THR A 65 -3.51 -14.36 -21.84
C THR A 65 -4.79 -14.64 -21.08
N ALA A 66 -4.72 -15.64 -20.20
CA ALA A 66 -5.66 -15.71 -19.08
C ALA A 66 -5.65 -14.33 -18.41
N LEU A 67 -6.83 -13.75 -18.18
CA LEU A 67 -6.99 -12.60 -17.31
C LEU A 67 -6.58 -13.07 -15.91
N LEU A 68 -5.32 -12.85 -15.59
CA LEU A 68 -4.73 -13.19 -14.31
C LEU A 68 -5.44 -12.36 -13.26
N LYS A 69 -6.11 -13.06 -12.34
CA LYS A 69 -7.02 -12.42 -11.39
C LYS A 69 -6.20 -11.68 -10.34
N ASP A 70 -5.10 -12.29 -9.94
CA ASP A 70 -4.19 -11.74 -8.95
C ASP A 70 -2.81 -11.50 -9.55
N PHE A 71 -2.14 -10.43 -9.10
CA PHE A 71 -0.82 -10.00 -9.58
C PHE A 71 0.23 -11.12 -9.48
N TRP A 72 0.15 -11.96 -8.45
CA TRP A 72 1.11 -13.06 -8.23
C TRP A 72 0.90 -14.28 -9.11
N GLU A 73 -0.20 -14.33 -9.87
CA GLU A 73 -0.40 -15.36 -10.88
C GLU A 73 0.34 -15.02 -12.18
N ALA A 74 0.84 -13.78 -12.30
CA ALA A 74 1.48 -13.30 -13.51
C ALA A 74 2.76 -14.09 -13.86
N PRO A 75 2.95 -14.45 -15.15
CA PRO A 75 4.15 -15.13 -15.61
C PRO A 75 5.43 -14.43 -15.19
N GLU A 76 6.45 -15.21 -14.85
CA GLU A 76 7.65 -14.66 -14.22
C GLU A 76 8.40 -13.63 -15.05
N ARG A 77 8.25 -13.67 -16.37
CA ARG A 77 8.77 -12.66 -17.30
C ARG A 77 8.26 -11.23 -17.06
N LEU A 78 7.13 -11.07 -16.35
CA LEU A 78 6.48 -9.77 -16.17
C LEU A 78 6.90 -9.03 -14.89
N TRP A 79 7.48 -9.74 -13.92
CA TRP A 79 7.85 -9.16 -12.61
C TRP A 79 9.30 -9.43 -12.18
N LYS A 80 10.00 -10.38 -12.82
CA LYS A 80 11.45 -10.55 -12.68
C LYS A 80 12.09 -9.70 -13.77
N GLN A 81 12.20 -8.40 -13.51
CA GLN A 81 13.10 -7.56 -14.27
C GLN A 81 14.42 -7.51 -13.52
N ASP A 82 15.48 -7.92 -14.18
CA ASP A 82 16.84 -7.72 -13.69
C ASP A 82 17.16 -6.23 -13.89
N ILE A 83 16.99 -5.46 -12.83
CA ILE A 83 17.29 -4.03 -12.84
C ILE A 83 18.81 -3.90 -12.76
N GLU A 84 19.43 -3.29 -13.77
CA GLU A 84 20.87 -3.09 -13.79
C GLU A 84 21.29 -2.03 -12.75
N GLU A 85 22.50 -2.15 -12.20
CA GLU A 85 22.99 -1.24 -11.17
C GLU A 85 23.04 0.22 -11.65
N ALA A 86 23.25 0.44 -12.95
CA ALA A 86 23.17 1.75 -13.59
C ALA A 86 21.76 2.38 -13.54
N GLU A 87 20.71 1.56 -13.65
CA GLU A 87 19.32 2.02 -13.54
C GLU A 87 18.98 2.36 -12.10
N ILE A 88 19.47 1.56 -11.14
CA ILE A 88 19.33 1.83 -9.71
C ILE A 88 20.00 3.18 -9.38
N GLU A 89 21.22 3.40 -9.86
CA GLU A 89 21.94 4.66 -9.66
C GLU A 89 21.18 5.84 -10.30
N ALA A 90 20.67 5.69 -11.51
CA ALA A 90 19.87 6.71 -12.17
C ALA A 90 18.59 7.06 -11.39
N ILE A 91 17.90 6.06 -10.83
CA ILE A 91 16.71 6.25 -9.99
C ILE A 91 17.08 6.98 -8.70
N MET A 92 18.16 6.57 -8.04
CA MET A 92 18.62 7.23 -6.81
C MET A 92 19.02 8.68 -7.07
N VAL A 93 19.83 8.94 -8.10
CA VAL A 93 20.28 10.29 -8.45
C VAL A 93 19.09 11.17 -8.85
N SER A 94 18.15 10.64 -9.63
CA SER A 94 16.92 11.37 -10.00
C SER A 94 16.08 11.73 -8.77
N PHE A 95 15.96 10.81 -7.81
CA PHE A 95 15.27 11.06 -6.55
C PHE A 95 15.95 12.17 -5.75
N TRP A 96 17.28 12.14 -5.64
CA TRP A 96 18.06 13.17 -4.91
C TRP A 96 18.01 14.54 -5.58
N VAL A 97 18.13 14.60 -6.91
CA VAL A 97 18.04 15.86 -7.68
C VAL A 97 16.63 16.45 -7.56
N PHE A 98 15.60 15.62 -7.67
CA PHE A 98 14.22 16.05 -7.49
C PHE A 98 13.96 16.55 -6.06
N HIS A 99 14.46 15.85 -5.05
CA HIS A 99 14.29 16.24 -3.66
C HIS A 99 15.04 17.54 -3.32
N ARG A 100 16.26 17.72 -3.84
CA ARG A 100 17.04 18.95 -3.66
C ARG A 100 16.39 20.14 -4.35
N ARG A 101 15.83 19.94 -5.55
CA ARG A 101 15.10 20.98 -6.29
C ARG A 101 13.79 21.36 -5.59
N LEU A 102 13.05 20.38 -5.06
CA LEU A 102 11.86 20.60 -4.25
C LEU A 102 12.18 21.30 -2.92
N SER A 103 13.25 20.92 -2.24
CA SER A 103 13.68 21.55 -0.99
C SER A 103 14.05 23.02 -1.20
N SER A 104 14.78 23.31 -2.28
CA SER A 104 15.10 24.68 -2.70
C SER A 104 13.83 25.50 -3.02
N LEU A 105 12.88 24.91 -3.75
CA LEU A 105 11.58 25.54 -4.06
C LEU A 105 10.73 25.79 -2.81
N MET A 106 10.74 24.85 -1.87
CA MET A 106 10.03 25.01 -0.59
C MET A 106 10.62 26.15 0.24
N MET A 107 11.94 26.34 0.22
CA MET A 107 12.61 27.42 0.94
C MET A 107 12.34 28.82 0.36
N SER A 108 12.02 28.92 -0.94
CA SER A 108 11.74 30.19 -1.62
C SER A 108 10.26 30.63 -1.65
N LEU A 109 9.32 29.80 -1.17
CA LEU A 109 7.89 30.13 -1.14
C LEU A 109 7.46 30.73 0.21
N GLU A 110 6.76 31.88 0.17
CA GLU A 110 6.12 32.51 1.33
C GLU A 110 4.95 31.65 1.89
N LEU A 111 4.68 31.84 3.18
CA LEU A 111 3.94 30.91 4.06
C LEU A 111 2.51 30.48 3.65
N PRO A 112 1.66 31.24 2.92
CA PRO A 112 0.32 30.76 2.60
C PRO A 112 0.30 29.62 1.55
N ASP A 113 1.32 29.50 0.69
CA ASP A 113 1.35 28.49 -0.38
C ASP A 113 2.10 27.20 -0.02
N ARG A 114 2.92 27.19 1.05
CA ARG A 114 3.62 25.98 1.51
C ARG A 114 2.67 24.84 1.90
N ARG A 115 1.50 25.15 2.47
CA ARG A 115 0.54 24.12 2.91
C ARG A 115 -0.13 23.39 1.73
N ARG A 116 -0.32 24.06 0.59
CA ARG A 116 -0.89 23.46 -0.63
C ARG A 116 0.11 22.54 -1.33
N VAL A 117 1.39 22.93 -1.37
CA VAL A 117 2.45 22.13 -1.97
C VAL A 117 2.73 20.87 -1.13
N LEU A 118 2.73 20.96 0.20
CA LEU A 118 2.89 19.79 1.08
C LEU A 118 1.74 18.76 0.93
N ALA A 119 0.51 19.22 0.64
CA ALA A 119 -0.62 18.33 0.40
C ALA A 119 -0.50 17.54 -0.92
N LEU A 120 0.14 18.13 -1.95
CA LEU A 120 0.41 17.45 -3.23
C LEU A 120 1.58 16.47 -3.12
N ILE A 121 2.62 16.85 -2.37
CA ILE A 121 3.81 16.03 -2.13
C ILE A 121 3.46 14.82 -1.24
N GLY A 122 2.69 15.00 -0.16
CA GLY A 122 2.30 13.89 0.74
C GLY A 122 1.49 12.75 0.12
N SER A 123 0.96 12.94 -1.10
CA SER A 123 0.22 11.91 -1.84
C SER A 123 1.13 10.97 -2.65
N THR A 124 2.34 11.42 -3.05
CA THR A 124 3.26 10.62 -3.87
C THR A 124 4.28 9.83 -3.05
N TYR A 125 4.49 10.19 -1.77
CA TYR A 125 5.30 9.41 -0.83
C TYR A 125 4.42 8.51 0.04
N ASN A 126 3.51 7.76 -0.58
CA ASN A 126 3.01 6.55 0.07
C ASN A 126 4.09 5.49 -0.08
N CYS A 127 5.09 5.59 0.81
CA CYS A 127 6.26 4.73 0.91
C CYS A 127 5.83 3.26 0.85
N SER A 128 6.29 2.56 -0.18
CA SER A 128 6.62 1.14 -0.05
C SER A 128 7.81 1.05 0.89
N SER A 129 7.53 1.13 2.19
CA SER A 129 8.46 0.72 3.22
C SER A 129 8.60 -0.80 3.06
N TYR A 130 9.54 -1.20 2.21
CA TYR A 130 10.08 -2.56 2.21
C TYR A 130 10.80 -2.76 3.54
N TYR A 131 10.02 -3.00 4.60
CA TYR A 131 10.52 -3.70 5.76
C TYR A 131 10.97 -5.08 5.26
N TYR A 132 12.27 -5.25 5.08
CA TYR A 132 12.86 -6.58 5.24
C TYR A 132 12.37 -7.07 6.60
N ARG A 133 11.41 -8.02 6.60
CA ARG A 133 11.09 -8.79 7.79
C ARG A 133 12.34 -9.59 8.12
N ILE A 134 13.18 -9.05 8.99
CA ILE A 134 14.16 -9.85 9.71
C ILE A 134 13.35 -10.99 10.36
N PRO A 135 13.59 -12.26 9.98
CA PRO A 135 12.86 -13.36 10.60
C PRO A 135 13.13 -13.30 12.09
N LYS A 136 12.06 -13.24 12.89
CA LYS A 136 12.19 -13.31 14.35
C LYS A 136 12.88 -14.64 14.66
N PRO A 137 14.04 -14.65 15.36
CA PRO A 137 14.70 -15.91 15.70
C PRO A 137 13.76 -16.67 16.62
N GLN A 138 13.20 -17.78 16.14
CA GLN A 138 12.24 -18.52 16.95
C GLN A 138 12.95 -19.43 17.94
N PHE A 139 14.06 -20.09 17.59
CA PHE A 139 14.88 -20.84 18.55
C PHE A 139 16.31 -21.00 18.00
N CYS A 140 17.33 -20.91 18.87
CA CYS A 140 18.71 -21.29 18.55
C CYS A 140 18.95 -22.72 19.03
N VAL A 141 19.36 -23.61 18.11
CA VAL A 141 19.66 -25.01 18.44
C VAL A 141 21.17 -25.18 18.48
N LYS A 142 21.72 -25.22 19.70
CA LYS A 142 23.15 -25.46 19.93
C LYS A 142 23.48 -26.93 19.64
N LYS A 143 24.26 -27.20 18.60
CA LYS A 143 24.81 -28.55 18.34
C LYS A 143 26.28 -28.59 18.72
N ARG A 144 26.69 -29.65 19.42
CA ARG A 144 28.10 -30.01 19.61
C ARG A 144 28.49 -31.02 18.56
N VAL A 145 29.52 -30.72 17.80
CA VAL A 145 30.22 -31.68 16.95
C VAL A 145 31.69 -31.61 17.33
N GLU A 146 32.24 -32.73 17.80
CA GLU A 146 33.68 -32.99 18.00
C GLU A 146 34.53 -31.77 18.40
N ASP A 147 34.22 -31.23 19.59
CA ASP A 147 34.93 -30.12 20.25
C ASP A 147 34.74 -28.70 19.71
N GLN A 148 33.83 -28.49 18.75
CA GLN A 148 33.39 -27.14 18.38
C GLN A 148 31.90 -26.93 18.63
N THR A 149 31.58 -25.71 19.07
CA THR A 149 30.20 -25.30 19.34
C THR A 149 29.76 -24.32 18.28
N VAL A 150 28.78 -24.73 17.48
CA VAL A 150 28.17 -23.91 16.43
C VAL A 150 26.74 -23.56 16.86
N TYR A 151 26.40 -22.27 16.73
CA TYR A 151 25.12 -21.69 17.12
C TYR A 151 24.19 -21.52 15.91
#